data_AF-A0A431LUC2-F1
#
_entry.id   AF-A0A431LUC2-F1
#
_cell.length_a   1.000
_cell.length_b   1.000
_cell.length_c   1.000
_cell.angle_alpha   90.00
_cell.angle_beta   90.00
_cell.angle_gamma   90.00
#
_symmetry.space_group_name_H-M   'P 1'
#
loop_
_entity.id
_entity.type
_entity.pdbx_description
1 polymer ?
#
loop_
_entity_poly.entity_id
_entity_poly.type
_entity_poly.pdbx_seq_one_letter_code
_entity_poly.pdbx_strand_id
1 'polypeptide(L)'
;MAERVDRACGQVIGIPSIFPERVRQAASRLKDFFGDRRFGSIGRDDFRAYVEKCAEWSPGTDKRPIGNPAEVGRFDIHILGTIAGFAGEIALWELIQTWLEESPVAMAKVLP
;
A
#
# COMPACT_ATOMS: atom_id res chain seq x y z
N MET A 1 10.08 15.04 0.60
CA MET A 1 8.91 14.51 -0.16
C MET A 1 8.91 12.99 -0.25
N ALA A 2 10.05 12.34 -0.50
CA ALA A 2 10.23 10.89 -0.27
C ALA A 2 10.12 10.51 1.22
N GLU A 3 10.65 11.40 2.06
CA GLU A 3 10.48 11.39 3.51
C GLU A 3 9.03 11.34 4.00
N ARG A 4 7.99 11.60 3.17
CA ARG A 4 6.59 11.54 3.61
C ARG A 4 6.08 10.11 3.74
N VAL A 5 6.37 9.25 2.75
CA VAL A 5 6.02 7.83 2.84
C VAL A 5 6.86 7.16 3.93
N ASP A 6 8.16 7.47 3.97
CA ASP A 6 9.05 6.99 5.03
C ASP A 6 8.56 7.38 6.43
N ARG A 7 8.15 8.64 6.62
CA ARG A 7 7.61 9.14 7.89
C ARG A 7 6.28 8.49 8.26
N ALA A 8 5.34 8.40 7.32
CA ALA A 8 4.00 7.87 7.58
C ALA A 8 4.04 6.36 7.86
N CYS A 9 4.80 5.59 7.06
CA CYS A 9 5.05 4.18 7.32
C CYS A 9 5.90 3.97 8.59
N GLY A 10 6.89 4.83 8.84
CA GLY A 10 7.72 4.80 10.04
C GLY A 10 6.93 4.99 11.34
N GLN A 11 5.91 5.84 11.35
CA GLN A 11 5.00 6.00 12.50
C GLN A 11 4.21 4.72 12.79
N VAL A 12 3.76 4.01 11.76
CA VAL A 12 3.03 2.74 11.91
C VAL A 12 3.95 1.63 12.40
N ILE A 13 5.18 1.55 11.89
CA ILE A 13 6.18 0.55 12.31
C ILE A 13 6.62 0.81 13.76
N GLY A 14 6.83 2.08 14.12
CA GLY A 14 7.34 2.49 15.41
C GLY A 14 6.33 2.41 16.57
N ILE A 15 5.03 2.17 16.30
CA ILE A 15 3.98 2.10 17.33
C ILE A 15 3.26 0.73 17.28
N PRO A 16 3.94 -0.35 17.70
CA PRO A 16 3.40 -1.71 17.59
C PRO A 16 2.20 -2.02 18.51
N SER A 17 1.89 -1.16 19.48
CA SER A 17 0.72 -1.32 20.35
C SER A 17 -0.60 -0.89 19.70
N ILE A 18 -0.56 -0.05 18.66
CA ILE A 18 -1.76 0.52 18.02
C ILE A 18 -2.09 -0.23 16.73
N PHE A 19 -1.07 -0.61 15.96
CA PHE A 19 -1.26 -1.19 14.64
C PHE A 19 -1.09 -2.71 14.65
N PRO A 20 -2.03 -3.48 14.06
CA PRO A 20 -1.86 -4.90 13.86
C PRO A 20 -0.56 -5.23 13.12
N GLU A 21 0.07 -6.36 13.44
CA GLU A 21 1.35 -6.76 12.85
C GLU A 21 1.35 -6.73 11.32
N ARG A 22 0.24 -7.12 10.70
CA ARG A 22 0.05 -7.06 9.25
C ARG A 22 0.17 -5.64 8.68
N VAL A 23 -0.40 -4.66 9.37
CA VAL A 23 -0.36 -3.24 8.96
C VAL A 23 1.08 -2.74 9.04
N ARG A 24 1.85 -3.21 10.02
CA ARG A 24 3.28 -2.90 10.14
C ARG A 24 4.13 -3.56 9.06
N GLN A 25 3.84 -4.82 8.73
CA GLN A 25 4.53 -5.54 7.65
C GLN A 25 4.26 -4.87 6.29
N ALA A 26 3.01 -4.48 6.02
CA ALA A 26 2.66 -3.69 4.83
C ALA A 26 3.41 -2.35 4.82
N ALA A 27 3.39 -1.60 5.93
CA ALA A 27 4.11 -0.35 6.05
C ALA A 27 5.62 -0.51 5.81
N SER A 28 6.23 -1.62 6.27
CA SER A 28 7.63 -1.95 5.98
C SER A 28 7.86 -2.13 4.48
N ARG A 29 7.06 -2.97 3.81
CA ARG A 29 7.21 -3.21 2.36
C ARG A 29 7.01 -1.94 1.53
N LEU A 30 6.04 -1.11 1.91
CA LEU A 30 5.76 0.17 1.27
C LEU A 30 6.90 1.17 1.49
N LYS A 31 7.44 1.25 2.70
CA LYS A 31 8.62 2.06 3.02
C LYS A 31 9.83 1.61 2.22
N ASP A 32 10.09 0.31 2.14
CA ASP A 32 11.24 -0.23 1.39
C ASP A 32 11.11 0.02 -0.12
N PHE A 33 9.89 0.03 -0.66
CA PHE A 33 9.65 0.22 -2.09
C PHE A 33 9.53 1.69 -2.52
N PHE A 34 8.87 2.53 -1.70
CA PHE A 34 8.55 3.92 -2.04
C PHE A 34 9.31 4.95 -1.21
N GLY A 35 9.99 4.56 -0.13
CA GLY A 35 10.56 5.48 0.88
C GLY A 35 11.57 6.48 0.33
N ASP A 36 12.30 6.12 -0.73
CA ASP A 36 13.27 7.00 -1.40
C ASP A 36 12.68 7.83 -2.54
N ARG A 37 11.41 7.61 -2.90
CA ARG A 37 10.76 8.23 -4.05
C ARG A 37 9.95 9.46 -3.67
N ARG A 38 10.10 10.56 -4.41
CA ARG A 38 9.30 11.77 -4.15
C ARG A 38 7.82 11.45 -4.28
N PHE A 39 7.01 11.83 -3.30
CA PHE A 39 5.57 11.56 -3.32
C PHE A 39 4.88 11.98 -4.63
N GLY A 40 5.14 13.19 -5.13
CA GLY A 40 4.54 13.67 -6.39
C GLY A 40 5.04 12.96 -7.67
N SER A 41 6.02 12.06 -7.56
CA SER A 41 6.47 11.21 -8.66
C SER A 41 6.02 9.76 -8.53
N ILE A 42 5.28 9.41 -7.47
CA ILE A 42 4.66 8.09 -7.36
C ILE A 42 3.41 8.12 -8.23
N GLY A 43 3.46 7.39 -9.35
CA GLY A 43 2.39 7.31 -10.32
C GLY A 43 1.74 5.93 -10.38
N ARG A 44 0.78 5.80 -11.30
CA ARG A 44 0.06 4.56 -11.59
C ARG A 44 1.00 3.40 -11.96
N ASP A 45 2.07 3.67 -12.70
CA ASP A 45 3.02 2.65 -13.14
C ASP A 45 3.85 2.11 -11.97
N ASP A 46 4.17 2.95 -10.99
CA ASP A 46 4.87 2.52 -9.77
C ASP A 46 3.98 1.62 -8.90
N PHE A 47 2.68 1.88 -8.89
CA PHE A 47 1.69 1.00 -8.27
C PHE A 47 1.62 -0.35 -8.98
N ARG A 48 1.58 -0.37 -10.32
CA ARG A 48 1.61 -1.63 -11.08
C ARG A 48 2.89 -2.41 -10.78
N ALA A 49 4.04 -1.72 -10.79
CA ALA A 49 5.33 -2.32 -10.45
C ALA A 49 5.36 -2.86 -9.01
N TYR A 50 4.72 -2.18 -8.04
CA TYR A 50 4.61 -2.69 -6.67
C TYR A 50 3.77 -3.96 -6.60
N VAL A 51 2.62 -4.00 -7.28
CA VAL A 51 1.72 -5.17 -7.32
C VAL A 51 2.41 -6.36 -8.02
N GLU A 52 3.13 -6.11 -9.11
CA GLU A 52 3.93 -7.12 -9.80
C GLU A 52 5.05 -7.65 -8.89
N LYS A 53 5.78 -6.76 -8.19
CA LYS A 53 6.82 -7.17 -7.24
C LYS A 53 6.25 -7.93 -6.04
N CYS A 54 5.04 -7.62 -5.59
CA CYS A 54 4.35 -8.42 -4.57
C CYS A 54 4.15 -9.87 -5.04
N ALA A 55 3.99 -10.10 -6.35
CA ALA A 55 3.89 -11.44 -6.92
C ALA A 55 5.17 -12.27 -6.90
N GLU A 56 6.31 -11.60 -6.75
CA GLU A 56 7.61 -12.25 -6.57
C GLU A 56 7.90 -12.56 -5.09
N TRP A 57 7.17 -11.93 -4.16
CA TRP A 57 7.34 -12.15 -2.74
C TRP A 57 6.63 -13.42 -2.30
N SER A 58 7.38 -14.29 -1.59
CA SER A 58 6.78 -15.39 -0.85
C SER A 58 5.66 -14.83 0.04
N PRO A 59 4.49 -15.47 0.14
CA PRO A 59 3.33 -14.98 0.89
C PRO A 59 3.57 -14.78 2.41
N GLY A 60 4.79 -15.04 2.89
CA GLY A 60 5.20 -14.83 4.27
C GLY A 60 4.40 -15.70 5.22
N THR A 61 4.19 -15.19 6.43
CA THR A 61 3.38 -15.83 7.47
C THR A 61 1.87 -15.55 7.31
N ASP A 62 1.43 -14.90 6.22
CA ASP A 62 0.03 -14.52 6.02
C ASP A 62 -0.78 -15.74 5.56
N LYS A 63 -1.43 -16.43 6.51
CA LYS A 63 -2.17 -17.68 6.30
C LYS A 63 -3.63 -17.48 5.82
N ARG A 64 -4.03 -16.26 5.46
CA ARG A 64 -5.42 -15.99 5.04
C ARG A 64 -5.65 -16.37 3.58
N PRO A 65 -6.92 -16.65 3.20
CA PRO A 65 -7.31 -16.96 1.82
C PRO A 65 -7.39 -15.70 0.93
N ILE A 66 -6.51 -14.72 1.16
CA ILE A 66 -6.39 -13.55 0.29
C ILE A 66 -5.62 -14.05 -0.93
N GLY A 67 -6.39 -14.24 -1.99
CA GLY A 67 -6.05 -15.01 -3.17
C GLY A 67 -5.06 -14.25 -4.01
N ASN A 68 -3.96 -14.91 -4.34
CA ASN A 68 -2.91 -14.39 -5.19
C ASN A 68 -2.21 -13.11 -4.69
N PRO A 69 -0.94 -12.90 -5.09
CA PRO A 69 -0.17 -11.77 -4.60
C PRO A 69 -0.67 -10.38 -5.01
N ALA A 70 -1.48 -10.29 -6.07
CA ALA A 70 -2.02 -9.00 -6.51
C ALA A 70 -3.06 -8.44 -5.52
N GLU A 71 -3.84 -9.31 -4.87
CA GLU A 71 -4.75 -8.90 -3.79
C GLU A 71 -3.98 -8.42 -2.56
N VAL A 72 -2.85 -9.04 -2.25
CA VAL A 72 -1.95 -8.59 -1.18
C VAL A 72 -1.39 -7.20 -1.47
N GLY A 73 -0.88 -6.98 -2.68
CA GLY A 73 -0.36 -5.67 -3.10
C GLY A 73 -1.42 -4.56 -3.05
N ARG A 74 -2.66 -4.84 -3.47
CA ARG A 74 -3.78 -3.87 -3.33
C ARG A 74 -4.11 -3.57 -1.88
N PHE A 75 -4.09 -4.57 -1.02
CA PHE A 75 -4.37 -4.37 0.40
C PHE A 75 -3.29 -3.50 1.08
N ASP A 76 -2.03 -3.73 0.75
CA ASP A 76 -0.93 -2.87 1.22
C ASP A 76 -1.15 -1.41 0.76
N ILE A 77 -1.53 -1.19 -0.48
CA ILE A 77 -1.79 0.15 -1.00
C ILE A 77 -3.03 0.79 -0.35
N HIS A 78 -4.06 0.00 -0.03
CA HIS A 78 -5.18 0.48 0.78
C HIS A 78 -4.71 0.94 2.16
N ILE A 79 -3.82 0.18 2.82
CA ILE A 79 -3.18 0.59 4.07
C ILE A 79 -2.43 1.91 3.88
N LEU A 80 -1.66 2.08 2.80
CA LEU A 80 -0.95 3.34 2.52
C LEU A 80 -1.93 4.52 2.44
N GLY A 81 -3.10 4.32 1.82
CA GLY A 81 -4.18 5.30 1.79
C GLY A 81 -4.68 5.64 3.20
N THR A 82 -5.00 4.64 4.02
CA THR A 82 -5.44 4.84 5.41
C THR A 82 -4.41 5.62 6.23
N ILE A 83 -3.13 5.27 6.08
CA ILE A 83 -2.01 5.94 6.76
C ILE A 83 -1.89 7.40 6.30
N ALA A 84 -1.98 7.64 4.98
CA ALA A 84 -1.94 8.99 4.42
C ALA A 84 -3.08 9.87 4.92
N GLY A 85 -4.30 9.32 4.97
CA GLY A 85 -5.47 10.01 5.53
C GLY A 85 -5.27 10.36 7.00
N PHE A 86 -4.76 9.42 7.81
CA PHE A 86 -4.45 9.66 9.22
C PHE A 86 -3.34 10.71 9.42
N ALA A 87 -2.33 10.72 8.54
CA ALA A 87 -1.24 11.69 8.57
C ALA A 87 -1.62 13.08 8.05
N GLY A 88 -2.86 13.29 7.59
CA GLY A 88 -3.32 14.56 7.01
C GLY A 88 -2.79 14.82 5.58
N GLU A 89 -2.28 13.79 4.92
CA GLU A 89 -1.74 13.85 3.57
C GLU A 89 -2.85 13.65 2.52
N ILE A 90 -3.79 14.60 2.47
CA ILE A 90 -5.04 14.48 1.68
C ILE A 90 -4.78 14.21 0.20
N ALA A 91 -3.81 14.90 -0.42
CA ALA A 91 -3.48 14.69 -1.85
C ALA A 91 -2.94 13.27 -2.13
N LEU A 92 -2.25 12.64 -1.18
CA LEU A 92 -1.80 11.23 -1.29
C LEU A 92 -2.96 10.27 -1.09
N TRP A 93 -3.84 10.57 -0.14
CA TRP A 93 -5.03 9.78 0.10
C TRP A 93 -5.95 9.75 -1.14
N GLU A 94 -6.27 10.92 -1.70
CA GLU A 94 -7.10 11.05 -2.91
C GLU A 94 -6.50 10.30 -4.09
N LEU A 95 -5.21 10.51 -4.33
CA LEU A 95 -4.47 9.84 -5.40
C LEU A 95 -4.53 8.31 -5.27
N ILE A 96 -4.36 7.78 -4.05
CA ILE A 96 -4.51 6.34 -3.78
C ILE A 96 -5.95 5.86 -3.98
N GLN A 97 -6.96 6.63 -3.57
CA GLN A 97 -8.37 6.25 -3.78
C GLN A 97 -8.68 6.12 -5.27
N THR A 98 -8.29 7.12 -6.08
CA THR A 98 -8.45 7.08 -7.54
C THR A 98 -7.78 5.84 -8.15
N TRP A 99 -6.57 5.49 -7.70
CA TRP A 99 -5.88 4.29 -8.18
C TRP A 99 -6.57 2.98 -7.79
N LEU A 100 -7.14 2.90 -6.59
CA LEU A 100 -7.86 1.72 -6.13
C LEU A 100 -9.16 1.50 -6.93
N GLU A 101 -9.84 2.59 -7.29
CA GLU A 101 -11.05 2.61 -8.14
C GLU A 101 -10.75 2.20 -9.60
N GLU A 102 -9.65 2.71 -10.18
CA GLU A 102 -9.31 2.48 -11.60
C GLU A 102 -8.62 1.14 -11.91
N SER A 103 -8.20 0.39 -10.89
CA SER A 103 -7.37 -0.80 -11.11
C SER A 103 -8.23 -2.04 -11.45
N PRO A 104 -7.85 -2.88 -12.44
CA PRO A 104 -8.75 -3.82 -13.14
C PRO A 104 -9.45 -4.92 -12.29
N VAL A 105 -9.03 -5.19 -11.06
CA VAL A 105 -9.76 -6.10 -10.14
C VAL A 105 -10.95 -5.40 -9.45
N ALA A 106 -10.99 -4.06 -9.40
CA ALA A 106 -12.20 -3.33 -8.97
C ALA A 106 -13.37 -3.58 -9.93
N MET A 107 -13.08 -3.80 -11.22
CA MET A 107 -14.07 -4.23 -12.21
C MET A 107 -14.45 -5.71 -12.11
N ALA A 108 -13.63 -6.55 -11.45
CA ALA A 108 -13.95 -7.98 -11.26
C ALA A 108 -15.06 -8.21 -10.21
N LYS A 109 -15.44 -7.18 -9.43
CA LYS A 109 -16.63 -7.21 -8.55
C LYS A 109 -17.88 -6.56 -9.17
N VAL A 110 -17.85 -6.21 -10.45
CA VAL A 110 -19.04 -5.78 -11.19
C VAL A 110 -19.25 -6.72 -12.37
N LEU A 111 -19.51 -7.98 -12.08
CA LEU A 111 -20.26 -8.84 -12.99
C LEU A 111 -21.53 -9.27 -12.23
N PRO A 112 -22.73 -9.02 -12.79
CA PRO A 112 -23.98 -9.53 -12.24
C PRO A 112 -24.04 -11.05 -12.23
#